data_AF-A0A2C9V993-F1
#
_entry.id   AF-A0A2C9V993-F1
#
_cell.length_a   1.000
_cell.length_b   1.000
_cell.length_c   1.000
_cell.angle_alpha   90.00
_cell.angle_beta   90.00
_cell.angle_gamma   90.00
#
_symmetry.space_group_name_H-M   'P 1'
#
loop_
_entity.id
_entity.type
_entity.pdbx_description
1 polymer ?
#
loop_
_entity_poly.entity_id
_entity_poly.type
_entity_poly.pdbx_seq_one_letter_code
_entity_poly.pdbx_strand_id
1 'polypeptide(L)' 'MEIDERFEIRDGVEECTTPKSDEYRIPAPAVCPPPPRKKSVVGKMREPPKKGYFQSPDLDLLLSMPPRRRQAWV' A
#
# COMPACT_ATOMS: atom_id res chain seq x y z
N MET A 1 60.26 27.09 9.77
CA MET A 1 59.56 26.93 8.50
C MET A 1 59.21 25.47 8.40
N GLU A 2 58.29 25.00 9.25
CA GLU A 2 56.83 25.15 9.14
C GLU A 2 56.30 24.50 7.87
N ILE A 3 55.32 23.63 8.12
CA ILE A 3 54.83 22.56 7.27
C ILE A 3 53.88 23.18 6.25
N ASP A 4 54.32 23.37 5.01
CA ASP A 4 53.44 23.84 3.94
C ASP A 4 52.64 22.68 3.36
N GLU A 5 51.43 22.57 3.91
CA GLU A 5 50.21 22.19 3.23
C GLU A 5 50.29 20.91 2.38
N ARG A 6 50.20 19.80 3.13
CA ARG A 6 49.24 18.72 2.89
C ARG A 6 47.88 19.34 2.48
N PHE A 7 47.75 19.86 1.26
CA PHE A 7 46.46 20.03 0.61
C PHE A 7 46.00 18.63 0.20
N GLU A 8 45.66 17.84 1.22
CA GLU A 8 44.75 16.74 1.03
C GLU A 8 43.47 17.36 0.48
N ILE A 9 43.25 17.15 -0.82
CA ILE A 9 41.92 17.15 -1.38
C ILE A 9 41.19 16.07 -0.58
N ARG A 10 40.54 16.51 0.49
CA ARG A 10 39.55 15.72 1.19
C ARG A 10 38.50 15.49 0.11
N ASP A 11 38.51 14.30 -0.48
CA ASP A 11 37.40 13.77 -1.28
C ASP A 11 36.21 13.68 -0.32
N GLY A 12 35.66 14.85 -0.03
CA GLY A 12 34.49 15.06 0.78
C GLY A 12 33.34 14.65 -0.08
N VAL A 13 33.09 13.34 -0.10
CA VAL A 13 31.74 12.83 -0.29
C VAL A 13 30.96 13.40 0.88
N GLU A 14 30.49 14.64 0.75
CA GLU A 14 29.33 15.11 1.48
C GLU A 14 28.23 14.14 1.09
N GLU A 15 28.06 13.12 1.91
CA GLU A 15 26.98 12.17 1.78
C GLU A 15 25.71 13.01 1.86
N CYS A 16 25.03 13.19 0.71
CA CYS A 16 23.79 13.92 0.63
C CYS A 16 22.83 13.30 1.65
N THR A 17 22.65 13.98 2.78
CA THR A 17 21.87 13.47 3.91
C THR A 17 20.62 14.31 4.08
N THR A 18 19.51 13.67 4.44
CA THR A 18 18.27 14.37 4.73
C THR A 18 18.46 15.29 5.93
N PRO A 19 18.11 16.58 5.83
CA PRO A 19 18.14 17.50 6.97
C PRO A 19 17.33 16.96 8.15
N LYS A 20 17.92 16.97 9.35
CA LYS A 20 17.33 16.41 10.57
C LYS A 20 16.59 17.45 11.43
N SER A 21 16.65 18.73 11.06
CA SER A 21 15.94 19.81 11.75
C SER A 21 14.43 19.59 11.66
N ASP A 22 13.71 19.90 12.74
CA ASP A 22 12.25 19.73 12.82
C ASP A 22 11.51 20.59 11.79
N GLU A 23 12.07 21.75 11.44
CA GLU A 23 11.55 22.66 10.39
C GLU A 23 11.44 21.98 9.02
N TYR A 24 12.35 21.06 8.71
CA TYR A 24 12.43 20.38 7.40
C TYR A 24 11.94 18.92 7.45
N ARG A 25 11.52 18.43 8.62
CA ARG A 25 11.06 17.06 8.77
C ARG A 25 9.58 16.95 8.39
N ILE A 26 9.22 15.90 7.64
CA ILE A 26 7.81 15.60 7.39
C ILE A 26 7.15 15.27 8.74
N PRO A 27 6.03 15.93 9.10
CA PRO A 27 5.32 15.63 10.34
C PRO A 27 4.96 14.15 10.41
N ALA A 28 5.08 13.57 11.60
CA ALA A 28 4.60 12.22 11.84
C ALA A 28 3.10 12.13 11.46
N PRO A 29 2.64 11.02 10.87
CA PRO A 29 1.24 10.89 10.47
C PRO A 29 0.35 11.13 11.68
N ALA A 30 -0.58 12.09 11.55
CA ALA A 30 -1.62 12.30 12.53
C ALA A 30 -2.41 11.00 12.71
N VAL A 31 -2.95 10.78 13.92
CA VAL A 31 -3.87 9.66 14.18
C VAL A 31 -4.98 9.72 13.14
N CYS A 32 -5.14 8.66 12.36
CA CYS A 32 -6.17 8.59 11.34
C CYS A 32 -7.53 8.92 11.98
N PRO A 33 -8.37 9.73 11.33
CA PRO A 33 -9.72 9.96 11.82
C PRO A 33 -10.44 8.60 11.98
N PRO A 34 -11.37 8.48 12.93
CA PRO A 34 -12.12 7.25 13.10
C PRO A 34 -12.80 6.86 11.78
N PRO A 35 -12.94 5.55 11.50
CA PRO A 35 -13.52 5.08 10.25
C PRO A 35 -14.95 5.65 10.06
N PRO A 36 -15.35 5.97 8.81
CA PRO A 36 -16.69 6.44 8.53
C PRO A 36 -17.74 5.45 9.08
N ARG A 37 -18.74 5.98 9.80
CA ARG A 37 -19.82 5.14 10.33
C ARG A 37 -20.69 4.65 9.18
N LYS A 38 -20.93 3.35 9.11
CA LYS A 38 -21.90 2.77 8.18
C LYS A 38 -23.28 3.36 8.49
N LYS A 39 -23.96 3.91 7.47
CA LYS A 39 -25.34 4.40 7.60
C LYS A 39 -26.25 3.23 7.96
N SER A 40 -27.28 3.46 8.77
CA SER A 40 -28.35 2.48 8.96
C SER A 40 -29.01 2.24 7.60
N VAL A 41 -29.27 0.98 7.27
CA VAL A 41 -30.02 0.63 6.06
C VAL A 41 -31.47 1.02 6.32
N VAL A 42 -31.89 2.19 5.84
CA VAL A 42 -33.29 2.61 5.85
C VAL A 42 -33.93 2.01 4.59
N GLY A 43 -34.42 0.78 4.71
CA GLY A 43 -35.08 0.06 3.61
C GLY A 43 -35.04 -1.46 3.78
N LYS A 44 -35.99 -2.15 3.15
CA LYS A 44 -35.94 -3.62 3.07
C LYS A 44 -34.74 -4.01 2.20
N MET A 45 -33.90 -4.91 2.69
CA MET A 45 -32.84 -5.51 1.88
C MET A 45 -33.49 -6.14 0.65
N ARG A 46 -33.09 -5.72 -0.56
CA ARG A 46 -33.63 -6.27 -1.79
C ARG A 46 -33.32 -7.77 -1.81
N GLU A 47 -34.33 -8.60 -2.05
CA GLU A 47 -34.11 -10.03 -2.22
C GLU A 47 -33.17 -10.27 -3.41
N PRO A 48 -32.30 -11.29 -3.32
CA PRO A 48 -31.50 -11.68 -4.46
C PRO A 48 -32.42 -12.03 -5.66
N PRO A 49 -31.98 -11.78 -6.90
CA PRO A 49 -32.70 -12.23 -8.08
C PRO A 49 -32.98 -13.73 -8.00
N LYS A 50 -34.20 -14.12 -8.39
CA LYS A 50 -34.65 -15.53 -8.37
C LYS A 50 -33.74 -16.48 -9.15
N LYS A 51 -33.00 -15.95 -10.12
CA LYS A 51 -32.08 -16.69 -11.00
C LYS A 51 -30.62 -16.33 -10.73
N GLY A 52 -30.29 -15.81 -9.54
CA GLY A 52 -28.93 -15.33 -9.25
C GLY A 52 -28.55 -14.05 -10.02
N TYR A 53 -27.43 -13.45 -9.65
CA TYR A 53 -26.97 -12.19 -10.26
C TYR A 53 -26.21 -12.38 -11.57
N PHE A 54 -25.56 -13.54 -11.75
CA PHE A 54 -24.69 -13.84 -12.89
C PHE A 54 -24.81 -15.32 -13.26
N GLN A 55 -25.84 -15.65 -14.05
CA GLN A 55 -25.95 -16.96 -14.70
C GLN A 55 -25.39 -16.84 -16.12
N SER A 56 -24.07 -16.88 -16.24
CA SER A 56 -23.42 -17.08 -17.54
C SER A 56 -22.97 -18.54 -17.61
N PRO A 57 -23.31 -19.28 -18.70
CA PRO A 57 -22.88 -20.67 -18.86
C PRO A 57 -21.35 -20.81 -18.75
N ASP A 58 -20.60 -19.79 -19.17
CA ASP A 58 -19.14 -19.80 -19.13
C ASP A 58 -18.59 -19.84 -17.68
N LEU A 59 -19.26 -19.16 -16.74
CA LEU A 59 -18.83 -19.14 -15.34
C LEU A 59 -19.21 -20.44 -14.62
N ASP A 60 -20.38 -20.99 -14.92
CA ASP A 60 -20.81 -22.27 -14.35
C ASP A 60 -19.84 -23.39 -14.73
N LEU A 61 -19.32 -23.38 -15.96
CA LEU A 61 -18.27 -24.29 -16.40
C LEU A 61 -17.00 -24.14 -15.57
N LEU A 62 -16.52 -22.90 -15.37
CA LEU A 62 -15.31 -22.62 -14.58
C LEU A 62 -15.45 -22.99 -13.11
N LEU A 63 -16.61 -22.72 -12.51
CA LEU A 63 -16.91 -22.98 -11.10
C LEU A 63 -17.16 -24.47 -10.82
N SER A 64 -17.63 -25.22 -11.82
CA SER A 64 -17.83 -26.67 -11.74
C SER A 64 -16.53 -27.48 -11.88
N MET A 65 -15.44 -26.85 -12.33
CA MET A 65 -14.14 -27.53 -12.41
C MET A 65 -13.61 -27.81 -10.99
N PRO A 66 -13.02 -29.00 -10.75
CA PRO A 66 -12.35 -29.26 -9.48
C PRO A 66 -11.23 -28.22 -9.26
N PRO A 67 -11.01 -27.78 -8.02
CA PRO A 67 -9.96 -26.82 -7.73
C PRO A 67 -8.62 -27.38 -8.20
N ARG A 68 -7.96 -26.67 -9.12
CA ARG A 68 -6.57 -26.99 -9.46
C ARG A 68 -5.74 -26.79 -8.21
N ARG A 69 -4.86 -27.76 -7.88
CA ARG A 69 -3.85 -27.56 -6.82
C ARG A 69 -3.17 -26.24 -7.11
N ARG A 70 -3.35 -25.26 -6.21
CA ARG A 70 -2.57 -24.04 -6.27
C ARG A 70 -1.13 -24.47 -6.10
N GLN A 71 -0.32 -24.28 -7.14
CA GLN A 71 1.11 -24.27 -6.96
C GLN A 71 1.37 -23.14 -5.96
N ALA A 72 1.86 -23.52 -4.78
CA ALA A 72 2.39 -22.55 -3.85
C ALA A 72 3.48 -21.79 -4.60
N TRP A 73 3.39 -20.46 -4.59
CA TRP A 73 4.51 -19.65 -5.01
C TRP A 73 5.68 -20.05 -4.12
N VAL A 74 6.71 -20.65 -4.72
CA VAL A 74 8.00 -20.94 -4.09
C VAL A 74 8.88 -19.71 -4.26
#